data_AF-J0K5T9-F1
#
_entry.id   AF-J0K5T9-F1
#
_cell.length_a   1.000
_cell.length_b   1.000
_cell.length_c   1.000
_cell.angle_alpha   90.00
_cell.angle_beta   90.00
_cell.angle_gamma   90.00
#
_symmetry.space_group_name_H-M   'P 1'
#
loop_
_entity.id
_entity.type
_entity.pdbx_description
1 polymer ?
#
loop_
_entity_poly.entity_id
_entity_poly.type
_entity_poly.pdbx_seq_one_letter_code
_entity_poly.pdbx_strand_id
1 'polypeptide(L)'
;MSDFTSNFWSVFVTAVTLGGIVACGLLLWMAGRKKVMATSDNTTGHVWDEDLVEMNNPLPRWWVWMFVITIVFGLAYLAAYPGLGTFAGKLGWTQLGEYQAEMDKAKAELAPLYARFADMKPEDMARDPQAHAIGERLFMNNCAQCHGSDARGSKGFPNLADGDWLHGGTPDKIRETIAQGRTGVMPPMAAAG
;
A
#
# COMPACT_ATOMS: atom_id res chain seq x y z
N MET A 1 11.18 -17.48 -7.52
CA MET A 1 12.33 -18.02 -8.31
C MET A 1 12.71 -19.45 -7.90
N SER A 2 12.36 -19.94 -6.70
CA SER A 2 12.60 -21.33 -6.26
C SER A 2 11.49 -22.33 -6.65
N ASP A 3 10.30 -21.86 -7.03
CA ASP A 3 9.20 -22.73 -7.50
C ASP A 3 9.44 -23.34 -8.89
N PHE A 4 10.41 -22.80 -9.66
CA PHE A 4 10.70 -23.28 -11.02
C PHE A 4 11.53 -24.57 -11.05
N THR A 5 12.14 -24.99 -9.93
CA THR A 5 13.04 -26.15 -9.89
C THR A 5 12.53 -27.29 -8.99
N SER A 6 11.62 -27.03 -8.04
CA SER A 6 10.99 -28.09 -7.24
C SER A 6 9.72 -27.63 -6.52
N ASN A 7 8.74 -28.53 -6.37
CA ASN A 7 7.54 -28.34 -5.53
C ASN A 7 7.85 -28.33 -4.02
N PHE A 8 9.11 -28.48 -3.64
CA PHE A 8 9.54 -28.57 -2.24
C PHE A 8 9.08 -27.37 -1.42
N TRP A 9 9.29 -26.14 -1.93
CA TRP A 9 8.99 -24.92 -1.18
C TRP A 9 7.50 -24.72 -0.95
N SER A 10 6.67 -25.02 -1.95
CA SER A 10 5.21 -24.98 -1.83
C SER A 10 4.72 -25.97 -0.76
N VAL A 11 5.21 -27.20 -0.77
CA VAL A 11 4.87 -28.21 0.24
C VAL A 11 5.38 -27.81 1.62
N PHE A 12 6.61 -27.32 1.72
CA PHE A 12 7.22 -26.86 2.97
C PHE A 12 6.41 -25.73 3.62
N VAL A 13 6.09 -24.68 2.87
CA VAL A 13 5.28 -23.55 3.36
C VAL A 13 3.91 -24.05 3.79
N THR A 14 3.25 -24.88 2.98
CA THR A 14 1.94 -25.44 3.30
C THR A 14 1.98 -26.25 4.60
N ALA A 15 2.96 -27.14 4.74
CA ALA A 15 3.10 -28.02 5.89
C ALA A 15 3.41 -27.25 7.18
N VAL A 16 4.34 -26.29 7.12
CA VAL A 16 4.70 -25.47 8.29
C VAL A 16 3.55 -24.59 8.72
N THR A 17 2.84 -23.95 7.78
CA THR A 17 1.70 -23.08 8.11
C THR A 17 0.54 -23.86 8.73
N LEU A 18 0.11 -24.96 8.09
CA LEU A 18 -0.99 -25.77 8.63
C LEU A 18 -0.59 -26.48 9.93
N GLY A 19 0.64 -26.99 9.99
CA GLY A 19 1.21 -27.58 11.20
C GLY A 19 1.25 -26.59 12.36
N GLY A 20 1.64 -25.34 12.11
CA GLY A 20 1.64 -24.26 13.10
C GLY A 20 0.23 -23.95 13.62
N ILE A 21 -0.75 -23.82 12.73
CA ILE A 21 -2.16 -23.58 13.12
C ILE A 21 -2.69 -24.73 13.98
N VAL A 22 -2.43 -25.99 13.57
CA VAL A 22 -2.81 -27.17 14.35
C VAL A 22 -2.09 -27.18 15.70
N ALA A 23 -0.80 -26.85 15.74
CA ALA A 23 -0.04 -26.75 16.99
C ALA A 23 -0.61 -25.69 17.94
N CYS A 24 -1.06 -24.53 17.45
CA CYS A 24 -1.75 -23.53 18.26
C CYS A 24 -3.05 -24.08 18.87
N GLY A 25 -3.86 -24.79 18.08
CA GLY A 25 -5.08 -25.44 18.57
C GLY A 25 -4.80 -26.53 19.61
N LEU A 26 -3.78 -27.36 19.37
CA LEU A 26 -3.33 -28.38 20.30
C LEU A 26 -2.81 -27.77 21.60
N LEU A 27 -2.02 -26.69 21.52
CA LEU A 27 -1.50 -25.98 22.69
C LEU A 27 -2.63 -25.39 23.54
N LEU A 28 -3.62 -24.75 22.91
CA LEU A 28 -4.80 -24.25 23.62
C LEU A 28 -5.56 -25.39 24.32
N TRP A 29 -5.75 -26.51 23.65
CA TRP A 29 -6.42 -27.68 24.21
C TRP A 29 -5.66 -28.30 25.39
N MET A 30 -4.32 -28.45 25.27
CA MET A 30 -3.46 -28.96 26.33
C MET A 30 -3.46 -28.02 27.54
N ALA A 31 -3.29 -26.72 27.32
CA ALA A 31 -3.30 -25.70 28.35
C ALA A 31 -4.66 -25.64 29.08
N GLY A 32 -5.77 -25.78 28.35
CA GLY A 32 -7.11 -25.80 28.93
C GLY A 32 -7.44 -27.06 29.74
N ARG A 33 -6.70 -28.16 29.57
CA ARG A 33 -6.92 -29.42 30.31
C ARG A 33 -5.98 -29.62 31.51
N LYS A 34 -4.80 -28.99 31.49
CA LYS A 34 -3.81 -29.17 32.54
C LYS A 34 -4.26 -28.46 33.82
N LYS A 35 -4.48 -29.23 34.89
CA LYS A 35 -4.70 -28.69 36.23
C LYS A 35 -3.36 -28.62 36.95
N VAL A 36 -2.84 -27.41 37.16
CA VAL A 36 -1.64 -27.21 37.99
C VAL A 36 -2.07 -27.27 39.46
N MET A 37 -1.25 -27.87 40.33
CA MET A 37 -1.51 -27.87 41.76
C MET A 37 -1.37 -26.44 42.28
N ALA A 38 -2.46 -25.88 42.79
CA ALA A 38 -2.44 -24.59 43.49
C ALA A 38 -2.17 -24.81 44.99
N THR A 39 -1.48 -23.86 45.61
CA THR A 39 -1.48 -23.72 47.07
C THR A 39 -2.86 -23.28 47.57
N SER A 40 -3.09 -23.32 48.88
CA SER A 40 -4.39 -23.02 49.51
C SER A 40 -4.93 -21.61 49.22
N ASP A 41 -4.07 -20.71 48.77
CA ASP A 41 -4.33 -19.31 48.39
C ASP A 41 -4.55 -19.12 46.87
N ASN A 42 -4.67 -20.19 46.08
CA ASN A 42 -4.84 -20.17 44.63
C ASN A 42 -3.64 -19.62 43.83
N THR A 43 -2.44 -19.64 44.41
CA THR A 43 -1.19 -19.29 43.72
C THR A 43 -0.39 -20.53 43.31
N THR A 44 0.67 -20.34 42.53
CA THR A 44 1.58 -21.42 42.11
C THR A 44 2.61 -21.80 43.18
N GLY A 45 2.61 -21.13 44.34
CA GLY A 45 3.51 -21.40 45.47
C GLY A 45 4.92 -20.82 45.34
N HIS A 46 5.25 -20.15 44.23
CA HIS A 46 6.51 -19.43 44.04
C HIS A 46 6.29 -17.93 44.18
N VAL A 47 7.21 -17.27 44.88
CA VAL A 47 7.27 -15.81 45.01
C VAL A 47 8.49 -15.32 44.26
N TRP A 48 8.29 -14.30 43.43
CA TRP A 48 9.32 -13.61 42.67
C TRP A 48 9.42 -12.18 43.20
N ASP A 49 10.64 -11.65 43.31
CA ASP A 49 10.89 -10.25 43.70
C ASP A 49 10.06 -9.79 44.92
N GLU A 50 10.26 -10.49 46.05
CA GLU A 50 9.63 -10.27 47.36
C GLU A 50 8.10 -10.48 47.44
N ASP A 51 7.29 -10.01 46.48
CA ASP A 51 5.82 -10.02 46.56
C ASP A 51 5.07 -10.51 45.30
N LEU A 52 5.74 -10.71 44.16
CA LEU A 52 5.07 -11.13 42.93
C LEU A 52 4.75 -12.62 42.95
N VAL A 53 3.47 -12.94 42.80
CA VAL A 53 2.95 -14.32 42.76
C VAL A 53 2.09 -14.55 41.52
N GLU A 54 2.11 -15.78 41.00
CA GLU A 54 1.29 -16.15 39.85
C GLU A 54 0.01 -16.85 40.32
N MET A 55 -1.15 -16.33 39.90
CA MET A 55 -2.45 -16.92 40.16
C MET A 55 -2.74 -18.08 39.20
N ASN A 56 -3.28 -19.18 39.73
CA ASN A 56 -3.67 -20.34 38.94
C ASN A 56 -5.14 -20.24 38.46
N ASN A 57 -5.45 -19.18 37.72
CA ASN A 57 -6.80 -18.94 37.20
C ASN A 57 -7.01 -19.63 35.84
N PRO A 58 -8.23 -20.14 35.55
CA PRO A 58 -8.53 -20.64 34.22
C PRO A 58 -8.56 -19.51 33.19
N LEU A 59 -8.23 -19.84 31.95
CA LEU A 59 -8.33 -18.91 30.83
C LEU A 59 -9.78 -18.37 30.72
N PRO A 60 -9.97 -17.05 30.53
CA PRO A 60 -11.30 -16.49 30.33
C PRO A 60 -12.00 -17.12 29.12
N ARG A 61 -13.24 -17.57 29.30
CA ARG A 61 -13.99 -18.29 28.24
C ARG A 61 -14.12 -17.48 26.95
N TRP A 62 -14.35 -16.18 27.06
CA TRP A 62 -14.47 -15.29 25.90
C TRP A 62 -13.15 -15.22 25.12
N TRP A 63 -12.01 -15.19 25.82
CA TRP A 63 -10.68 -15.16 25.22
C TRP A 63 -10.39 -16.45 24.47
N VAL A 64 -10.74 -17.61 25.06
CA VAL A 64 -10.62 -18.92 24.41
C VAL A 64 -11.45 -18.97 23.13
N TRP A 65 -12.71 -18.51 23.16
CA TRP A 65 -13.55 -18.45 21.97
C TRP A 65 -12.98 -17.53 20.89
N MET A 66 -12.47 -16.35 21.26
CA MET A 66 -11.81 -15.46 20.32
C MET A 66 -10.60 -16.14 19.65
N PHE A 67 -9.76 -16.83 20.43
CA PHE A 67 -8.61 -17.56 19.89
C PHE A 67 -9.03 -18.67 18.93
N VAL A 68 -10.12 -19.39 19.22
CA VAL A 68 -10.65 -20.41 18.31
C VAL A 68 -11.20 -19.78 17.03
N ILE A 69 -11.90 -18.64 17.13
CA ILE A 69 -12.44 -17.93 15.97
C ILE A 69 -11.31 -17.47 15.04
N THR A 70 -10.19 -16.97 15.57
CA THR A 70 -9.06 -16.54 14.73
C THR A 70 -8.41 -17.72 14.01
N ILE A 71 -8.32 -18.90 14.62
CA ILE A 71 -7.89 -20.13 13.94
C ILE A 71 -8.84 -20.47 12.78
N VAL A 72 -10.14 -20.48 13.04
CA VAL A 72 -11.16 -20.80 12.01
C VAL A 72 -11.11 -19.78 10.87
N PHE A 73 -11.02 -18.49 11.21
CA PHE A 73 -10.88 -17.42 10.23
C PHE A 73 -9.61 -17.58 9.40
N GLY A 74 -8.46 -17.86 10.01
CA GLY A 74 -7.20 -18.07 9.31
C GLY A 74 -7.28 -19.25 8.31
N LEU A 75 -7.89 -20.36 8.72
CA LEU A 75 -8.10 -21.51 7.82
C LEU A 75 -9.05 -21.17 6.67
N ALA A 76 -10.15 -20.46 6.95
CA ALA A 76 -11.08 -20.01 5.93
C ALA A 76 -10.42 -19.03 4.95
N TYR A 77 -9.59 -18.12 5.45
CA TYR A 77 -8.86 -17.14 4.66
C TYR A 77 -7.84 -17.83 3.74
N LEU A 78 -7.05 -18.77 4.26
CA LEU A 78 -6.10 -19.57 3.46
C LEU A 78 -6.79 -20.49 2.45
N ALA A 79 -8.06 -20.85 2.66
CA ALA A 79 -8.86 -21.56 1.68
C ALA A 79 -9.37 -20.63 0.56
N ALA A 80 -9.67 -19.37 0.88
CA ALA A 80 -10.21 -18.38 -0.05
C ALA A 80 -9.12 -17.72 -0.90
N TYR A 81 -8.00 -17.34 -0.30
CA TYR A 81 -6.92 -16.53 -0.86
C TYR A 81 -5.62 -17.32 -1.05
N PRO A 82 -4.71 -16.87 -1.92
CA PRO A 82 -3.37 -17.44 -2.01
C PRO A 82 -2.59 -17.26 -0.71
N GLY A 83 -1.86 -18.30 -0.31
CA GLY A 83 -1.06 -18.28 0.93
C GLY A 83 -0.45 -19.62 1.30
N LEU A 84 -1.00 -20.73 0.80
CA LEU A 84 -0.47 -22.08 0.98
C LEU A 84 0.39 -22.48 -0.23
N GLY A 85 1.62 -21.99 -0.28
CA GLY A 85 2.54 -22.28 -1.38
C GLY A 85 1.95 -21.87 -2.74
N THR A 86 1.83 -22.84 -3.65
CA THR A 86 1.28 -22.64 -5.01
C THR A 86 -0.25 -22.68 -5.07
N PHE A 87 -0.94 -22.92 -3.95
CA PHE A 87 -2.40 -22.88 -3.90
C PHE A 87 -2.91 -21.46 -4.09
N ALA A 88 -3.60 -21.21 -5.21
CA ALA A 88 -4.11 -19.90 -5.59
C ALA A 88 -5.34 -19.43 -4.78
N GLY A 89 -5.86 -20.26 -3.87
CA GLY A 89 -7.14 -20.02 -3.21
C GLY A 89 -8.33 -20.38 -4.09
N LYS A 90 -9.50 -20.56 -3.48
CA LYS A 90 -10.75 -20.86 -4.20
C LYS A 90 -11.29 -19.67 -4.98
N LEU A 91 -10.96 -18.45 -4.57
CA LEU A 91 -11.43 -17.23 -5.23
C LEU A 91 -10.58 -16.84 -6.44
N GLY A 92 -9.41 -17.47 -6.64
CA GLY A 92 -8.49 -17.12 -7.73
C GLY A 92 -7.98 -15.68 -7.66
N TRP A 93 -8.05 -15.06 -6.48
CA TRP A 93 -7.67 -13.67 -6.27
C TRP A 93 -6.15 -13.48 -6.38
N THR A 94 -5.72 -12.38 -6.99
CA THR A 94 -4.34 -11.91 -6.95
C THR A 94 -4.32 -10.40 -6.85
N GLN A 95 -3.34 -9.84 -6.12
CA GLN A 95 -3.15 -8.39 -6.02
C GLN A 95 -3.01 -7.70 -7.39
N LEU A 96 -2.35 -8.35 -8.35
CA LEU A 96 -2.17 -7.80 -9.69
C LEU A 96 -3.49 -7.81 -10.48
N GLY A 97 -4.28 -8.88 -10.36
CA GLY A 97 -5.59 -8.98 -10.99
C GLY A 97 -6.58 -7.94 -10.44
N GLU A 98 -6.57 -7.73 -9.12
CA GLU A 98 -7.39 -6.69 -8.49
C GLU A 98 -6.96 -5.29 -8.94
N TYR A 99 -5.66 -4.99 -8.91
CA TYR A 99 -5.13 -3.72 -9.41
C TYR A 99 -5.53 -3.47 -10.87
N GLN A 100 -5.40 -4.48 -11.73
CA GLN A 100 -5.78 -4.35 -13.14
C GLN A 100 -7.28 -4.07 -13.30
N ALA A 101 -8.13 -4.79 -12.55
CA ALA A 101 -9.57 -4.58 -12.58
C ALA A 101 -9.97 -3.17 -12.07
N GLU A 102 -9.30 -2.68 -11.03
CA GLU A 102 -9.49 -1.33 -10.51
C GLU A 102 -9.07 -0.26 -11.53
N MET A 103 -7.89 -0.43 -12.14
CA MET A 103 -7.39 0.47 -13.17
C MET A 103 -8.29 0.50 -14.41
N ASP A 104 -8.80 -0.65 -14.84
CA ASP A 104 -9.68 -0.74 -16.01
C ASP A 104 -11.05 -0.12 -15.74
N LYS A 105 -11.59 -0.33 -14.53
CA LYS A 105 -12.80 0.35 -14.08
C LYS A 105 -12.60 1.88 -14.04
N ALA A 106 -11.53 2.36 -13.43
CA ALA A 106 -11.23 3.78 -13.35
C ALA A 106 -11.04 4.40 -14.73
N LYS A 107 -10.33 3.73 -15.65
CA LYS A 107 -10.20 4.16 -17.05
C LYS A 107 -11.56 4.25 -17.75
N ALA A 108 -12.43 3.26 -17.57
CA ALA A 108 -13.76 3.27 -18.19
C ALA A 108 -14.64 4.43 -17.67
N GLU A 109 -14.60 4.70 -16.36
CA GLU A 109 -15.33 5.81 -15.74
C GLU A 109 -14.78 7.18 -16.17
N LEU A 110 -13.46 7.31 -16.30
CA LEU A 110 -12.79 8.56 -16.67
C LEU A 110 -12.70 8.81 -18.18
N ALA A 111 -12.82 7.78 -19.02
CA ALA A 111 -12.75 7.88 -20.47
C ALA A 111 -13.64 8.98 -21.09
N PRO A 112 -14.95 9.11 -20.75
CA PRO A 112 -15.78 10.18 -21.31
C PRO A 112 -15.33 11.57 -20.88
N LEU A 113 -14.82 11.71 -19.65
CA LEU A 113 -14.28 12.97 -19.15
C LEU A 113 -13.02 13.37 -19.92
N TYR A 114 -12.08 12.44 -20.09
CA TYR A 114 -10.86 12.69 -20.87
C TYR A 114 -11.13 12.90 -22.36
N ALA A 115 -12.08 12.19 -22.96
CA ALA A 115 -12.45 12.35 -24.37
C ALA A 115 -12.91 13.78 -24.69
N ARG A 116 -13.71 14.40 -23.80
CA ARG A 116 -14.13 15.80 -23.95
C ARG A 116 -12.94 16.75 -24.04
N PHE A 117 -11.89 16.51 -23.25
CA PHE A 117 -10.71 17.39 -23.22
C PHE A 117 -9.69 17.03 -24.31
N ALA A 118 -9.64 15.78 -24.76
CA ALA A 118 -8.67 15.33 -25.76
C ALA A 118 -8.82 16.04 -27.12
N ASP A 119 -10.06 16.34 -27.51
CA ASP A 119 -10.36 17.03 -28.78
C ASP A 119 -10.38 18.56 -28.65
N MET A 120 -10.22 19.08 -27.44
CA MET A 120 -10.27 20.52 -27.17
C MET A 120 -8.91 21.18 -27.45
N LYS A 121 -8.92 22.36 -28.07
CA LYS A 121 -7.70 23.14 -28.24
C LYS A 121 -7.19 23.61 -26.87
N PRO A 122 -5.87 23.67 -26.63
CA PRO A 122 -5.31 24.12 -25.36
C PRO A 122 -5.83 25.49 -24.90
N GLU A 123 -6.07 26.41 -25.83
CA GLU A 123 -6.58 27.75 -25.54
C GLU A 123 -8.03 27.74 -25.04
N ASP A 124 -8.85 26.81 -25.56
CA ASP A 124 -10.23 26.64 -25.13
C ASP A 124 -10.28 25.89 -23.78
N MET A 125 -9.39 24.91 -23.60
CA MET A 125 -9.24 24.18 -22.34
C MET A 125 -8.79 25.09 -21.20
N ALA A 126 -7.88 26.03 -21.48
CA ALA A 126 -7.44 27.07 -20.54
C ALA A 126 -8.50 28.17 -20.28
N ARG A 127 -9.72 28.01 -20.77
CA ARG A 127 -10.86 28.88 -20.42
C ARG A 127 -12.00 28.09 -19.78
N ASP A 128 -11.95 26.77 -19.82
CA ASP A 128 -12.94 25.88 -19.23
C ASP A 128 -12.70 25.76 -17.71
N PRO A 129 -13.66 26.17 -16.85
CA PRO A 129 -13.48 26.13 -15.40
C PRO A 129 -13.25 24.71 -14.85
N GLN A 130 -13.83 23.69 -15.49
CA GLN A 130 -13.69 22.30 -15.06
C GLN A 130 -12.29 21.77 -15.43
N ALA A 131 -11.80 22.08 -16.63
CA ALA A 131 -10.44 21.76 -17.04
C ALA A 131 -9.41 22.43 -16.12
N HIS A 132 -9.61 23.71 -15.78
CA HIS A 132 -8.76 24.42 -14.82
C HIS A 132 -8.71 23.75 -13.45
N ALA A 133 -9.86 23.38 -12.88
CA ALA A 133 -9.90 22.71 -11.58
C ALA A 133 -9.23 21.32 -11.61
N ILE A 134 -9.29 20.60 -12.73
CA ILE A 134 -8.56 19.33 -12.91
C ILE A 134 -7.06 19.60 -13.03
N GLY A 135 -6.67 20.58 -13.85
CA GLY A 135 -5.29 21.00 -14.04
C GLY A 135 -4.63 21.48 -12.75
N GLU A 136 -5.35 22.22 -11.90
CA GLU A 136 -4.89 22.66 -10.59
C GLU A 136 -4.59 21.47 -9.67
N ARG A 137 -5.46 20.46 -9.62
CA ARG A 137 -5.19 19.23 -8.84
C ARG A 137 -3.97 18.48 -9.36
N LEU A 138 -3.82 18.38 -10.68
CA LEU A 138 -2.64 17.77 -11.30
C LEU A 138 -1.38 18.57 -10.98
N PHE A 139 -1.46 19.89 -11.00
CA PHE A 139 -0.37 20.80 -10.67
C PHE A 139 0.07 20.64 -9.20
N MET A 140 -0.88 20.61 -8.28
CA MET A 140 -0.59 20.43 -6.85
C MET A 140 0.06 19.09 -6.54
N ASN A 141 -0.33 18.02 -7.24
CA ASN A 141 0.22 16.68 -7.01
C ASN A 141 1.60 16.47 -7.67
N ASN A 142 1.87 17.12 -8.81
CA ASN A 142 3.04 16.78 -9.64
C ASN A 142 4.03 17.93 -9.85
N CYS A 143 3.62 19.19 -9.68
CA CYS A 143 4.40 20.36 -10.09
C CYS A 143 4.71 21.32 -8.93
N ALA A 144 3.81 21.43 -7.96
CA ALA A 144 3.89 22.42 -6.88
C ALA A 144 5.10 22.25 -5.97
N GLN A 145 5.68 21.04 -5.88
CA GLN A 145 6.87 20.82 -5.07
C GLN A 145 8.10 21.62 -5.57
N CYS A 146 8.17 21.90 -6.88
CA CYS A 146 9.23 22.70 -7.48
C CYS A 146 8.76 24.12 -7.81
N HIS A 147 7.57 24.25 -8.37
CA HIS A 147 7.02 25.53 -8.83
C HIS A 147 6.19 26.28 -7.79
N GLY A 148 6.13 25.82 -6.55
CA GLY A 148 5.34 26.42 -5.47
C GLY A 148 3.85 26.13 -5.60
N SER A 149 3.10 26.25 -4.49
CA SER A 149 1.65 26.04 -4.47
C SER A 149 0.86 27.09 -5.25
N ASP A 150 1.43 28.29 -5.44
CA ASP A 150 0.86 29.39 -6.22
C ASP A 150 1.46 29.51 -7.63
N ALA A 151 2.22 28.48 -8.06
CA ALA A 151 2.93 28.42 -9.34
C ALA A 151 3.99 29.52 -9.54
N ARG A 152 4.41 30.24 -8.48
CA ARG A 152 5.38 31.34 -8.57
C ARG A 152 6.86 30.94 -8.49
N GLY A 153 7.13 29.65 -8.37
CA GLY A 153 8.48 29.13 -8.35
C GLY A 153 9.23 29.46 -7.05
N SER A 154 10.53 29.24 -7.11
CA SER A 154 11.47 29.56 -6.03
C SER A 154 12.87 29.72 -6.63
N LYS A 155 13.90 29.97 -5.81
CA LYS A 155 15.26 30.09 -6.33
C LYS A 155 15.67 28.79 -7.06
N GLY A 156 15.90 28.90 -8.37
CA GLY A 156 16.25 27.77 -9.24
C GLY A 156 15.07 27.14 -9.99
N PHE A 157 13.83 27.54 -9.70
CA PHE A 157 12.62 27.04 -10.34
C PHE A 157 11.79 28.20 -10.92
N PRO A 158 11.42 28.15 -12.22
CA PRO A 158 10.68 29.23 -12.87
C PRO A 158 9.32 29.56 -12.23
N ASN A 159 8.95 30.83 -12.28
CA ASN A 159 7.58 31.29 -12.07
C ASN A 159 6.75 30.97 -13.32
N LEU A 160 5.66 30.23 -13.16
CA LEU A 160 4.77 29.82 -14.25
C LEU A 160 3.51 30.71 -14.35
N ALA A 161 3.35 31.66 -13.43
CA ALA A 161 2.20 32.56 -13.36
C ALA A 161 2.49 33.96 -13.94
N ASP A 162 3.72 34.23 -14.39
CA ASP A 162 4.07 35.48 -15.06
C ASP A 162 4.11 35.35 -16.59
N GLY A 163 4.59 36.40 -17.26
CA GLY A 163 4.70 36.46 -18.71
C GLY A 163 6.08 36.09 -19.26
N ASP A 164 7.03 35.66 -18.42
CA ASP A 164 8.41 35.41 -18.83
C ASP A 164 8.67 33.90 -19.05
N TRP A 165 8.95 33.52 -20.29
CA TRP A 165 9.03 32.11 -20.71
C TRP A 165 10.38 31.78 -21.34
N LEU A 166 11.25 31.11 -20.58
CA LEU A 166 12.60 30.70 -21.00
C LEU A 166 12.63 29.82 -22.27
N HIS A 167 11.61 28.99 -22.47
CA HIS A 167 11.51 28.04 -23.58
C HIS A 167 10.32 28.32 -24.51
N GLY A 168 9.72 29.52 -24.41
CA GLY A 168 8.54 29.94 -25.17
C GLY A 168 7.22 29.65 -24.45
N GLY A 169 6.31 30.64 -24.45
CA GLY A 169 5.02 30.59 -23.74
C GLY A 169 3.82 30.20 -24.59
N THR A 170 4.03 29.70 -25.80
CA THR A 170 2.92 29.18 -26.63
C THR A 170 2.46 27.82 -26.08
N PRO A 171 1.18 27.44 -26.25
CA PRO A 171 0.68 26.16 -25.73
C PRO A 171 1.46 24.93 -26.21
N ASP A 172 1.91 24.94 -27.46
CA ASP A 172 2.76 23.88 -28.00
C ASP A 172 4.12 23.79 -27.28
N LYS A 173 4.74 24.94 -26.99
CA LYS A 173 6.04 24.99 -26.29
C LYS A 173 5.93 24.60 -24.81
N ILE A 174 4.83 24.96 -24.17
CA ILE A 174 4.51 24.52 -22.81
C ILE A 174 4.29 23.01 -22.78
N ARG A 175 3.48 22.47 -23.71
CA ARG A 175 3.25 21.01 -23.83
C ARG A 175 4.54 20.24 -24.09
N GLU A 176 5.39 20.74 -24.98
CA GLU A 176 6.71 20.16 -25.28
C GLU A 176 7.57 20.12 -24.01
N THR A 177 7.59 21.21 -23.23
CA THR A 177 8.31 21.30 -21.96
C THR A 177 7.81 20.29 -20.92
N ILE A 178 6.49 20.11 -20.81
CA ILE A 178 5.89 19.14 -19.87
C ILE A 178 6.17 17.69 -20.30
N ALA A 179 6.04 17.39 -21.60
CA ALA A 179 6.13 16.02 -22.11
C ALA A 179 7.58 15.51 -22.26
N GLN A 180 8.51 16.40 -22.62
CA GLN A 180 9.90 16.03 -22.93
C GLN A 180 10.90 16.51 -21.88
N GLY A 181 10.48 17.38 -20.96
CA GLY A 181 11.38 18.05 -20.03
C GLY A 181 12.28 19.09 -20.71
N ARG A 182 13.08 19.80 -19.91
CA ARG A 182 14.06 20.80 -20.35
C ARG A 182 15.33 20.70 -19.52
N THR A 183 16.45 21.06 -20.13
CA THR A 183 17.76 21.15 -19.45
C THR A 183 18.43 22.45 -19.84
N GLY A 184 18.55 23.37 -18.88
CA GLY A 184 19.29 24.61 -19.05
C GLY A 184 20.78 24.38 -18.86
N VAL A 185 21.60 24.74 -19.85
CA VAL A 185 23.06 24.73 -19.74
C VAL A 185 23.56 26.15 -19.96
N MET A 186 24.06 26.79 -18.88
CA MET A 186 24.81 28.03 -18.97
C MET A 186 26.30 27.68 -18.94
N PRO A 187 27.05 27.81 -20.06
CA PRO A 187 28.46 27.47 -20.09
C PRO A 187 29.27 28.32 -19.11
N PRO A 188 30.32 27.77 -18.47
CA PRO A 188 31.17 28.54 -17.58
C PRO A 188 31.96 29.59 -18.38
N MET A 189 31.75 30.87 -18.07
CA MET A 189 32.42 31.98 -18.75
C MET A 189 33.87 32.20 -18.29
N ALA A 190 34.32 31.52 -17.23
CA ALA A 190 35.67 31.68 -16.66
C ALA A 190 36.81 31.24 -17.59
N ALA A 191 36.53 30.37 -18.57
CA ALA A 191 37.51 29.94 -19.58
C ALA A 191 37.50 30.80 -20.86
N ALA A 192 36.63 31.81 -20.93
CA ALA A 192 36.44 32.67 -22.10
C ALA A 192 37.12 34.04 -21.96
N GLY A 193 37.89 34.26 -20.90
CA GLY A 193 38.61 35.51 -20.58
C GLY A 193 40.10 35.31 -20.38
#